data_AF-A0A6A5K1H3-F1
#
_entry.id   AF-A0A6A5K1H3-F1
#
_cell.length_a   1.000
_cell.length_b   1.000
_cell.length_c   1.000
_cell.angle_alpha   90.00
_cell.angle_beta   90.00
_cell.angle_gamma   90.00
#
_symmetry.space_group_name_H-M   'P 1'
#
loop_
_entity.id
_entity.type
_entity.pdbx_description
1 polymer ?
#
loop_
_entity_poly.entity_id
_entity_poly.type
_entity_poly.pdbx_seq_one_letter_code
_entity_poly.pdbx_strand_id
1 'polypeptide(L)'
;MFGPLSTAYSTELSNYLHRSHGILPVQKGDFFELFWRAWGATFKKETIRKSFEATGIHPANPEVILKRFGKEASSLDESSASCLSGEDWLKLESIVRRTVKDQSDKDVKKLRRSLHYISAQNSILRGEIRGLRDALLKAERSHLKEQARLYKLQQAQEKRVERERLKEVREKERAAKESRMLKRSARKQLATLDPCRHISLS
;
A
#
# COMPACT_ATOMS: atom_id res chain seq x y z
N MET A 1 12.19 -24.52 -2.20
CA MET A 1 11.98 -23.09 -1.88
C MET A 1 11.90 -22.22 -3.14
N PHE A 2 12.88 -22.32 -4.04
CA PHE A 2 12.93 -21.51 -5.26
C PHE A 2 11.88 -21.85 -6.33
N GLY A 3 11.41 -23.09 -6.41
CA GLY A 3 10.29 -23.46 -7.28
C GLY A 3 9.02 -22.66 -6.97
N PRO A 4 8.50 -22.69 -5.72
CA PRO A 4 7.40 -21.84 -5.29
C PRO A 4 7.64 -20.34 -5.52
N LEU A 5 8.86 -19.83 -5.28
CA LEU A 5 9.22 -18.44 -5.57
C LEU A 5 9.07 -18.11 -7.05
N SER A 6 9.58 -18.97 -7.94
CA SER A 6 9.45 -18.80 -9.39
C SER A 6 7.99 -18.80 -9.81
N THR A 7 7.17 -19.71 -9.29
CA THR A 7 5.73 -19.74 -9.58
C THR A 7 5.04 -18.47 -9.11
N ALA A 8 5.31 -18.04 -7.87
CA ALA A 8 4.74 -16.82 -7.31
C ALA A 8 5.17 -15.57 -8.10
N TYR A 9 6.43 -15.50 -8.53
CA TYR A 9 6.92 -14.42 -9.36
C TYR A 9 6.23 -14.40 -10.73
N SER A 10 6.10 -15.55 -11.40
CA SER A 10 5.35 -15.67 -12.65
C SER A 10 3.89 -15.21 -12.48
N THR A 11 3.24 -15.57 -11.37
CA THR A 11 1.87 -15.09 -11.09
C THR A 11 1.82 -13.58 -10.88
N GLU A 12 2.79 -12.99 -10.17
CA GLU A 12 2.87 -11.52 -10.02
C GLU A 12 3.10 -10.83 -11.36
N LEU A 13 3.91 -11.44 -12.24
CA LEU A 13 4.17 -10.92 -13.59
C LEU A 13 2.90 -10.97 -14.46
N SER A 14 2.16 -12.09 -14.42
CA SER A 14 0.86 -12.21 -15.09
C SER A 14 -0.14 -11.19 -14.55
N ASN A 15 -0.18 -10.98 -13.23
CA ASN A 15 -1.04 -9.98 -12.61
C ASN A 15 -0.67 -8.55 -13.06
N TYR A 16 0.62 -8.24 -13.14
CA TYR A 16 1.09 -6.96 -13.67
C TYR A 16 0.63 -6.75 -15.11
N LEU A 17 0.84 -7.75 -15.98
CA LEU A 17 0.44 -7.69 -17.38
C LEU A 17 -1.07 -7.49 -17.54
N HIS A 18 -1.88 -8.17 -16.72
CA HIS A 18 -3.33 -7.99 -16.71
C HIS A 18 -3.72 -6.59 -16.27
N ARG A 19 -3.09 -6.04 -15.22
CA ARG A 19 -3.36 -4.67 -14.74
C ARG A 19 -2.96 -3.61 -15.76
N SER A 20 -1.89 -3.85 -16.52
CA SER A 20 -1.42 -2.93 -17.55
C SER A 20 -2.08 -3.14 -18.91
N HIS A 21 -2.99 -4.11 -19.03
CA HIS A 21 -3.57 -4.56 -20.30
C HIS A 21 -2.52 -4.93 -21.37
N GLY A 22 -1.30 -5.27 -20.95
CA GLY A 22 -0.16 -5.50 -21.86
C GLY A 22 0.39 -4.25 -22.54
N ILE A 23 -0.09 -3.05 -22.18
CA ILE A 23 0.32 -1.78 -22.78
C ILE A 23 1.63 -1.30 -22.16
N LEU A 24 1.81 -1.48 -20.85
CA LEU A 24 3.02 -1.07 -20.15
C LEU A 24 4.05 -2.21 -20.16
N PRO A 25 5.24 -2.01 -20.74
CA PRO A 25 6.31 -2.98 -20.68
C PRO A 25 6.79 -3.13 -19.23
N VAL A 26 7.22 -4.34 -18.85
CA VAL A 26 7.89 -4.57 -17.56
C VAL A 26 9.27 -3.92 -17.64
N GLN A 27 9.52 -2.92 -16.79
CA GLN A 27 10.82 -2.28 -16.70
C GLN A 27 11.67 -2.90 -15.60
N LYS A 28 12.99 -2.64 -15.64
CA LYS A 28 13.92 -3.09 -14.60
C LYS A 28 13.54 -2.55 -13.21
N GLY A 29 12.92 -1.36 -13.14
CA GLY A 29 12.42 -0.78 -11.89
C GLY A 29 11.29 -1.58 -11.24
N ASP A 30 10.46 -2.25 -12.05
CA ASP A 30 9.33 -3.05 -11.56
C ASP A 30 9.78 -4.39 -10.97
N PHE A 31 11.00 -4.83 -11.28
CA PHE A 31 11.55 -6.10 -10.80
C PHE A 31 11.43 -6.22 -9.28
N PHE A 32 11.90 -5.22 -8.54
CA PHE A 32 11.99 -5.32 -7.09
C PHE A 32 10.59 -5.38 -6.44
N GLU A 33 9.63 -4.60 -6.93
CA GLU A 33 8.27 -4.66 -6.39
C GLU A 33 7.59 -6.02 -6.63
N LEU A 34 7.71 -6.56 -7.84
CA LEU A 34 7.16 -7.87 -8.19
C LEU A 34 7.88 -9.00 -7.43
N PHE A 35 9.20 -8.93 -7.34
CA PHE A 35 10.03 -9.87 -6.60
C PHE A 35 9.69 -9.84 -5.11
N TRP A 36 9.57 -8.65 -4.50
CA TRP A 36 9.31 -8.52 -3.06
C TRP A 36 7.96 -9.09 -2.66
N ARG A 37 6.93 -8.91 -3.50
CA ARG A 37 5.61 -9.53 -3.31
C ARG A 37 5.69 -11.05 -3.35
N ALA A 38 6.35 -11.59 -4.37
CA ALA A 38 6.54 -13.04 -4.52
C ALA A 38 7.39 -13.62 -3.38
N TRP A 39 8.42 -12.90 -2.95
CA TRP A 39 9.27 -13.25 -1.81
C TRP A 39 8.46 -13.32 -0.52
N GLY A 40 7.72 -12.26 -0.18
CA GLY A 40 6.87 -12.24 1.02
C GLY A 40 5.79 -13.33 1.03
N ALA A 41 5.31 -13.74 -0.15
CA ALA A 41 4.36 -14.84 -0.29
C ALA A 41 5.00 -16.21 -0.02
N THR A 42 6.27 -16.41 -0.37
CA THR A 42 6.90 -17.73 -0.45
C THR A 42 7.96 -18.00 0.63
N PHE A 43 8.72 -16.99 1.05
CA PHE A 43 9.74 -17.06 2.09
C PHE A 43 9.12 -16.97 3.50
N LYS A 44 8.19 -17.90 3.78
CA LYS A 44 7.56 -18.06 5.10
C LYS A 44 8.23 -19.19 5.87
N LYS A 45 8.18 -19.12 7.21
CA LYS A 45 8.76 -20.15 8.11
C LYS A 45 8.33 -21.57 7.74
N GLU A 46 7.06 -21.75 7.39
CA GLU A 46 6.50 -23.05 6.99
C GLU A 46 7.09 -23.57 5.68
N THR A 47 7.19 -22.72 4.65
CA THR A 47 7.77 -23.09 3.35
C THR A 47 9.25 -23.42 3.47
N ILE A 48 9.97 -22.67 4.31
CA ILE A 48 11.38 -22.93 4.64
C ILE A 48 11.49 -24.31 5.28
N ARG A 49 10.71 -24.59 6.34
CA ARG A 49 10.72 -25.89 7.02
C ARG A 49 10.42 -27.04 6.06
N LYS A 50 9.36 -26.92 5.26
CA LYS A 50 9.00 -27.92 4.23
C LYS A 50 10.12 -28.12 3.23
N SER A 51 10.88 -27.09 2.88
CA SER A 51 11.98 -27.22 1.93
C SER A 51 13.18 -27.99 2.49
N PHE A 52 13.49 -27.85 3.79
CA PHE A 52 14.51 -28.65 4.48
C PHE A 52 14.08 -30.11 4.68
N GLU A 53 12.80 -30.33 4.96
CA GLU A 53 12.20 -31.66 5.06
C GLU A 53 12.24 -32.37 3.70
N ALA A 54 11.91 -31.64 2.64
CA ALA A 54 11.91 -32.15 1.27
C ALA A 54 13.30 -32.58 0.78
N THR A 55 14.37 -31.95 1.27
CA THR A 55 15.76 -32.35 0.99
C THR A 55 16.28 -33.39 1.97
N GLY A 56 15.50 -33.78 2.98
CA GLY A 56 15.95 -34.70 4.02
C GLY A 56 17.08 -34.16 4.89
N ILE A 57 17.32 -32.84 4.88
CA ILE A 57 18.36 -32.20 5.71
C ILE A 57 17.86 -32.07 7.14
N HIS A 58 16.62 -31.60 7.31
CA HIS A 58 16.02 -31.44 8.62
C HIS A 58 14.50 -31.73 8.60
N PRO A 59 14.03 -32.75 9.33
CA PRO A 59 14.83 -33.75 10.06
C PRO A 59 15.69 -34.59 9.11
N ALA A 60 16.85 -35.07 9.58
CA ALA A 60 17.80 -35.82 8.76
C ALA A 60 17.16 -37.14 8.28
N ASN A 61 16.85 -37.24 6.99
CA ASN A 61 16.23 -38.42 6.39
C ASN A 61 16.59 -38.57 4.89
N PRO A 62 17.58 -39.40 4.54
CA PRO A 62 18.03 -39.57 3.16
C PRO A 62 17.01 -40.28 2.25
N GLU A 63 16.08 -41.06 2.82
CA GLU A 63 15.06 -41.81 2.08
C GLU A 63 14.10 -40.90 1.30
N VAL A 64 13.95 -39.64 1.74
CA VAL A 64 13.09 -38.66 1.06
C VAL A 64 13.57 -38.37 -0.35
N ILE A 65 14.89 -38.38 -0.58
CA ILE A 65 15.46 -38.17 -1.92
C ILE A 65 15.32 -39.46 -2.75
N LEU A 66 15.61 -40.62 -2.16
CA LEU A 66 15.53 -41.92 -2.83
C LEU A 66 14.11 -42.22 -3.34
N LYS A 67 13.09 -41.92 -2.54
CA LYS A 67 11.67 -42.09 -2.91
C LYS A 67 11.23 -41.27 -4.12
N ARG A 68 11.90 -40.14 -4.44
CA ARG A 68 11.56 -39.32 -5.62
C ARG A 68 11.91 -40.01 -6.92
N PHE A 69 12.95 -40.83 -6.92
CA PHE A 69 13.40 -41.55 -8.10
C PHE A 69 12.67 -42.90 -8.27
N GLY A 70 11.94 -43.36 -7.25
CA GLY A 70 11.22 -44.63 -7.26
C GLY A 70 9.71 -44.55 -7.56
N LYS A 71 9.14 -43.37 -7.82
CA LYS A 71 7.68 -43.22 -7.96
C LYS A 71 7.23 -43.12 -9.42
N GLU A 72 6.65 -44.19 -9.93
CA GLU A 72 5.78 -44.19 -11.12
C GLU A 72 4.47 -43.44 -10.84
N ALA A 73 3.91 -42.87 -11.90
CA ALA A 73 2.81 -41.90 -11.91
C ALA A 73 1.60 -42.34 -11.07
N SER A 74 1.44 -41.77 -9.89
CA SER A 74 0.24 -41.97 -9.06
C SER A 74 -0.74 -40.83 -9.33
N SER A 75 -1.88 -41.22 -9.90
CA SER A 75 -3.03 -40.41 -10.29
C SER A 75 -3.58 -39.58 -9.13
N LEU A 76 -3.82 -38.29 -9.41
CA LEU A 76 -4.44 -37.33 -8.51
C LEU A 76 -5.92 -37.72 -8.29
N ASP A 77 -6.28 -38.06 -7.05
CA ASP A 77 -7.65 -38.36 -6.63
C ASP A 77 -8.37 -37.03 -6.33
N GLU A 78 -9.32 -36.64 -7.18
CA GLU A 78 -10.04 -35.36 -7.11
C GLU A 78 -11.39 -35.53 -6.39
N SER A 79 -11.52 -34.88 -5.24
CA SER A 79 -12.72 -34.84 -4.39
C SER A 79 -13.90 -34.18 -5.12
N SER A 80 -15.03 -34.91 -5.20
CA SER A 80 -16.16 -34.61 -6.09
C SER A 80 -17.16 -33.53 -5.58
N ALA A 81 -16.88 -32.82 -4.49
CA ALA A 81 -17.89 -32.01 -3.79
C ALA A 81 -17.76 -30.48 -3.94
N SER A 82 -16.70 -29.94 -4.56
CA SER A 82 -16.54 -28.48 -4.69
C SER A 82 -17.15 -27.95 -5.98
N CYS A 83 -18.07 -26.98 -5.88
CA CYS A 83 -18.49 -26.16 -7.02
C CYS A 83 -17.24 -25.57 -7.70
N LEU A 84 -17.07 -25.84 -8.99
CA LEU A 84 -15.94 -25.30 -9.73
C LEU A 84 -16.07 -23.77 -9.81
N SER A 85 -15.04 -23.06 -9.36
CA SER A 85 -14.92 -21.62 -9.61
C SER A 85 -14.85 -21.40 -11.12
N GLY A 86 -15.47 -20.34 -11.64
CA GLY A 86 -15.34 -19.98 -13.06
C GLY A 86 -13.89 -19.68 -13.51
N GLU A 87 -12.98 -19.55 -12.54
CA GLU A 87 -11.53 -19.42 -12.73
C GLU A 87 -10.86 -20.76 -13.11
N ASP A 88 -11.49 -21.87 -12.77
CA ASP A 88 -11.03 -23.23 -13.03
C ASP A 88 -11.58 -23.76 -14.37
N TRP A 89 -11.52 -22.93 -15.42
CA TRP A 89 -12.02 -23.31 -16.75
C TRP A 89 -11.35 -24.60 -17.26
N LEU A 90 -10.11 -24.88 -16.84
CA LEU A 90 -9.41 -26.15 -17.12
C LEU A 90 -10.09 -27.35 -16.46
N LYS A 91 -10.60 -27.20 -15.24
CA LYS A 91 -11.40 -28.25 -14.57
C LYS A 91 -12.73 -28.42 -15.27
N LEU A 92 -13.36 -27.33 -15.66
CA LEU A 92 -14.62 -27.32 -16.40
C LEU A 92 -14.44 -27.97 -17.79
N GLU A 93 -13.33 -27.69 -18.48
CA GLU A 93 -12.98 -28.35 -19.74
C GLU A 93 -12.67 -29.84 -19.53
N SER A 94 -11.95 -30.20 -18.46
CA SER A 94 -11.68 -31.60 -18.11
C SER A 94 -12.98 -32.37 -17.86
N ILE A 95 -13.94 -31.78 -17.15
CA ILE A 95 -15.27 -32.36 -16.96
C ILE A 95 -15.97 -32.53 -18.30
N VAL A 96 -16.03 -31.50 -19.15
CA VAL A 96 -16.65 -31.57 -20.48
C VAL A 96 -16.01 -32.69 -21.31
N ARG A 97 -14.68 -32.82 -21.27
CA ARG A 97 -13.96 -33.88 -21.98
C ARG A 97 -14.27 -35.28 -21.46
N ARG A 98 -14.51 -35.42 -20.16
CA ARG A 98 -14.84 -36.68 -19.50
C ARG A 98 -16.31 -37.09 -19.71
N THR A 99 -17.23 -36.14 -19.69
CA THR A 99 -18.68 -36.41 -19.78
C THR A 99 -19.16 -36.58 -21.21
N VAL A 100 -18.54 -35.88 -22.16
CA VAL A 100 -18.95 -35.91 -23.57
C VAL A 100 -18.14 -36.93 -24.34
N LYS A 101 -18.80 -37.98 -24.84
CA LYS A 101 -18.19 -39.04 -25.65
C LYS A 101 -17.72 -38.54 -27.02
N ASP A 102 -18.55 -37.76 -27.71
CA ASP A 102 -18.21 -37.22 -29.04
C ASP A 102 -17.79 -35.75 -28.94
N GLN A 103 -16.49 -35.51 -28.93
CA GLN A 103 -15.95 -34.14 -28.93
C GLN A 103 -15.95 -33.48 -30.32
N SER A 104 -16.24 -34.26 -31.36
CA SER A 104 -16.29 -33.77 -32.73
C SER A 104 -17.64 -33.15 -33.09
N ASP A 105 -18.67 -33.41 -32.26
CA ASP A 105 -20.00 -32.81 -32.36
C ASP A 105 -19.93 -31.27 -32.44
N LYS A 106 -20.72 -30.71 -33.35
CA LYS A 106 -20.83 -29.26 -33.55
C LYS A 106 -21.30 -28.53 -32.29
N ASP A 107 -22.25 -29.11 -31.55
CA ASP A 107 -22.81 -28.46 -30.36
C ASP A 107 -21.80 -28.44 -29.21
N VAL A 108 -21.02 -29.51 -29.08
CA VAL A 108 -19.92 -29.61 -28.10
C VAL A 108 -18.81 -28.62 -28.42
N LYS A 109 -18.45 -28.48 -29.70
CA LYS A 109 -17.49 -27.46 -30.14
C LYS A 109 -18.01 -26.04 -29.86
N LYS A 110 -19.30 -25.79 -30.09
CA LYS A 110 -19.92 -24.49 -29.80
C LYS A 110 -19.90 -24.21 -28.30
N LEU A 111 -20.28 -25.17 -27.47
CA LEU A 111 -20.22 -25.08 -26.01
C LEU A 111 -18.81 -24.77 -25.51
N ARG A 112 -17.78 -25.48 -26.00
CA ARG A 112 -16.38 -25.24 -25.61
C ARG A 112 -15.92 -23.83 -25.98
N ARG A 113 -16.23 -23.37 -27.20
CA ARG A 113 -15.92 -21.99 -27.63
C ARG A 113 -16.59 -20.96 -26.74
N SER A 114 -17.87 -21.13 -26.41
CA SER A 114 -18.59 -20.26 -25.49
C SER A 114 -17.99 -20.27 -24.09
N LEU A 115 -17.60 -21.45 -23.58
CA LEU A 115 -16.93 -21.58 -22.29
C LEU A 115 -15.59 -20.83 -22.26
N HIS A 116 -14.75 -20.99 -23.29
CA HIS A 116 -13.48 -20.25 -23.39
C HIS A 116 -13.72 -18.73 -23.46
N TYR A 117 -14.70 -18.30 -24.24
CA TYR A 117 -15.05 -16.88 -24.38
C TYR A 117 -15.47 -16.27 -23.03
N ILE A 118 -16.40 -16.92 -22.32
CA ILE A 118 -16.88 -16.46 -21.01
C ILE A 118 -15.74 -16.46 -19.99
N SER A 119 -14.90 -17.50 -19.98
CA SER A 119 -13.74 -17.57 -19.09
C SER A 119 -12.76 -16.42 -19.33
N ALA A 120 -12.42 -16.16 -20.61
CA ALA A 120 -11.54 -15.06 -20.98
C ALA A 120 -12.13 -13.69 -20.58
N GLN A 121 -13.42 -13.46 -20.87
CA GLN A 121 -14.10 -12.23 -20.48
C GLN A 121 -14.14 -12.04 -18.96
N ASN A 122 -14.45 -13.09 -18.20
CA ASN A 122 -14.46 -13.03 -16.74
C ASN A 122 -13.06 -12.72 -16.18
N SER A 123 -12.01 -13.27 -16.77
CA SER A 123 -10.63 -12.97 -16.36
C SER A 123 -10.30 -11.48 -16.56
N ILE A 124 -10.66 -10.93 -17.73
CA ILE A 124 -10.46 -9.51 -18.07
C ILE A 124 -11.25 -8.61 -17.11
N LEU A 125 -12.55 -8.85 -16.95
CA LEU A 125 -13.43 -8.07 -16.07
C LEU A 125 -12.95 -8.07 -14.61
N ARG A 126 -12.50 -9.24 -14.10
CA ARG A 126 -11.93 -9.32 -12.75
C ARG A 126 -10.61 -8.55 -12.65
N GLY A 127 -9.80 -8.56 -13.69
CA GLY A 127 -8.59 -7.75 -13.81
C GLY A 127 -8.89 -6.25 -13.69
N GLU A 128 -9.86 -5.77 -14.45
CA GLU A 128 -10.32 -4.38 -14.43
C GLU A 128 -10.88 -3.97 -13.07
N ILE A 129 -11.77 -4.77 -12.48
CA ILE A 129 -12.31 -4.50 -11.14
C ILE A 129 -11.19 -4.40 -10.10
N ARG A 130 -10.19 -5.28 -10.15
CA ARG A 130 -9.02 -5.19 -9.26
C ARG A 130 -8.21 -3.92 -9.52
N GLY A 131 -7.94 -3.59 -10.78
CA GLY A 131 -7.20 -2.39 -11.17
C GLY A 131 -7.89 -1.10 -10.72
N LEU A 132 -9.22 -1.01 -10.90
CA LEU A 132 -10.02 0.12 -10.45
C LEU A 132 -10.01 0.27 -8.93
N ARG A 133 -10.14 -0.84 -8.19
CA ARG A 133 -10.03 -0.83 -6.72
C ARG A 133 -8.65 -0.37 -6.25
N ASP A 134 -7.58 -0.87 -6.87
CA ASP A 134 -6.21 -0.47 -6.56
C ASP A 134 -5.98 1.04 -6.85
N ALA A 135 -6.53 1.54 -7.96
CA ALA A 135 -6.44 2.95 -8.34
C ALA A 135 -7.21 3.85 -7.36
N LEU A 136 -8.41 3.44 -6.94
CA LEU A 136 -9.23 4.16 -5.96
C LEU A 136 -8.52 4.26 -4.60
N LEU A 137 -7.96 3.16 -4.10
CA LEU A 137 -7.17 3.17 -2.86
C LEU A 137 -5.94 4.10 -2.94
N LYS A 138 -5.27 4.14 -4.10
CA LYS A 138 -4.16 5.07 -4.32
C LYS A 138 -4.61 6.53 -4.31
N ALA A 139 -5.75 6.82 -4.95
CA ALA A 139 -6.33 8.17 -4.99
C ALA A 139 -6.73 8.65 -3.59
N GLU A 140 -7.43 7.82 -2.80
CA GLU A 140 -7.79 8.13 -1.40
C GLU A 140 -6.55 8.40 -0.55
N ARG A 141 -5.52 7.55 -0.68
CA ARG A 141 -4.26 7.74 0.05
C ARG A 141 -3.56 9.05 -0.35
N SER A 142 -3.64 9.44 -1.62
CA SER A 142 -3.09 10.72 -2.09
C SER A 142 -3.86 11.89 -1.51
N HIS A 143 -5.20 11.82 -1.51
CA HIS A 143 -6.06 12.86 -0.94
C HIS A 143 -5.79 13.07 0.56
N LEU A 144 -5.69 11.98 1.34
CA LEU A 144 -5.35 12.05 2.76
C LEU A 144 -3.98 12.69 3.02
N LYS A 145 -2.98 12.40 2.17
CA LYS A 145 -1.66 13.03 2.27
C LYS A 145 -1.73 14.53 2.03
N GLU A 146 -2.51 14.97 1.04
CA GLU A 146 -2.66 16.39 0.74
C GLU A 146 -3.41 17.12 1.86
N GLN A 147 -4.48 16.54 2.40
CA GLN A 147 -5.17 17.08 3.58
C GLN A 147 -4.22 17.23 4.78
N ALA A 148 -3.40 16.21 5.06
CA ALA A 148 -2.42 16.28 6.14
C ALA A 148 -1.35 17.36 5.90
N ARG A 149 -0.97 17.60 4.64
CA ARG A 149 -0.04 18.66 4.25
C ARG A 149 -0.65 20.05 4.47
N LEU A 150 -1.89 20.26 4.02
CA LEU A 150 -2.62 21.51 4.19
C LEU A 150 -2.81 21.84 5.68
N TYR A 151 -3.18 20.84 6.48
CA TYR A 151 -3.33 21.00 7.92
C TYR A 151 -2.02 21.42 8.60
N LYS A 152 -0.89 20.81 8.23
CA LYS A 152 0.44 21.22 8.73
C LYS A 152 0.80 22.65 8.32
N LEU A 153 0.42 23.07 7.12
CA LEU A 153 0.67 24.43 6.63
C LEU A 153 -0.13 25.46 7.43
N GLN A 154 -1.41 25.19 7.69
CA GLN A 154 -2.26 26.05 8.53
C GLN A 154 -1.67 26.20 9.94
N GLN A 155 -1.32 25.10 10.61
CA GLN A 155 -0.68 25.17 11.93
C GLN A 155 0.62 25.99 11.92
N ALA A 156 1.41 25.87 10.85
CA ALA A 156 2.64 26.65 10.72
C ALA A 156 2.37 28.15 10.55
N GLN A 157 1.34 28.52 9.79
CA GLN A 157 0.90 29.92 9.64
C GLN A 157 0.37 30.49 10.96
N GLU A 158 -0.50 29.77 11.66
CA GLU A 158 -1.01 30.19 12.97
C GLU A 158 0.13 30.45 13.96
N LYS A 159 1.11 29.54 14.02
CA LYS A 159 2.32 29.72 14.85
C LYS A 159 3.14 30.95 14.45
N ARG A 160 3.18 31.31 13.16
CA ARG A 160 3.88 32.52 12.69
C ARG A 160 3.14 33.78 13.11
N VAL A 161 1.83 33.83 12.88
CA VAL A 161 0.98 34.95 13.29
C VAL A 161 1.04 35.16 14.80
N GLU A 162 0.98 34.09 15.58
CA GLU A 162 1.08 34.19 17.04
C GLU A 162 2.44 34.73 17.50
N ARG A 163 3.53 34.31 16.85
CA ARG A 163 4.87 34.85 17.12
C ARG A 163 4.97 36.34 16.79
N GLU A 164 4.33 36.78 15.71
CA GLU A 164 4.29 38.20 15.31
C GLU A 164 3.50 39.03 16.32
N ARG A 165 2.31 38.56 16.73
CA ARG A 165 1.52 39.20 17.80
C ARG A 165 2.31 39.31 19.10
N LEU A 166 3.00 38.25 19.52
CA LEU A 166 3.88 38.26 20.70
C LEU A 166 5.08 39.21 20.57
N LYS A 167 5.58 39.46 19.35
CA LYS A 167 6.63 40.47 19.13
C LYS A 167 6.05 41.88 19.28
N GLU A 168 4.92 42.16 18.64
CA GLU A 168 4.25 43.47 18.73
C GLU A 168 3.89 43.83 20.18
N VAL A 169 3.34 42.88 20.95
CA VAL A 169 3.03 43.08 22.37
C VAL A 169 4.30 43.45 23.15
N ARG A 170 5.40 42.71 22.94
CA ARG A 170 6.68 42.99 23.60
C ARG A 170 7.26 44.36 23.23
N GLU A 171 7.11 44.78 21.98
CA GLU A 171 7.54 46.12 21.53
C GLU A 171 6.68 47.23 22.15
N LYS A 172 5.36 47.07 22.18
CA LYS A 172 4.44 48.00 22.85
C LYS A 172 4.73 48.11 24.35
N GLU A 173 5.03 47.01 25.03
CA GLU A 173 5.43 47.03 26.44
C GLU A 173 6.76 47.78 26.66
N ARG A 174 7.75 47.59 25.79
CA ARG A 174 9.02 48.32 25.85
C ARG A 174 8.79 49.82 25.66
N ALA A 175 8.05 50.21 24.62
CA ALA A 175 7.71 51.61 24.37
C ALA A 175 6.91 52.25 25.52
N ALA A 176 5.98 51.52 26.13
CA ALA A 176 5.21 51.99 27.28
C ALA A 176 6.11 52.18 28.53
N LYS A 177 7.06 51.26 28.78
CA LYS A 177 8.05 51.39 29.86
C LYS A 177 8.94 52.61 29.65
N GLU A 178 9.44 52.82 28.43
CA GLU A 178 10.24 54.00 28.06
C GLU A 178 9.46 55.30 28.23
N SER A 179 8.22 55.36 27.72
CA SER A 179 7.33 56.53 27.90
C SER A 179 7.06 56.82 29.38
N ARG A 180 6.83 55.78 30.20
CA ARG A 180 6.63 55.92 31.65
C ARG A 180 7.88 56.45 32.36
N MET A 181 9.07 56.01 31.94
CA MET A 181 10.34 56.51 32.45
C MET A 181 10.57 57.97 32.08
N LEU A 182 10.30 58.35 30.82
CA LEU A 182 10.38 59.74 30.36
C LEU A 182 9.42 60.64 31.14
N LYS A 183 8.15 60.24 31.30
CA LYS A 183 7.16 60.96 32.12
C LYS A 183 7.60 61.10 33.58
N ARG A 184 8.20 60.07 34.16
CA ARG A 184 8.76 60.12 35.53
C ARG A 184 9.94 61.09 35.63
N SER A 185 10.84 61.09 34.64
CA SER A 185 11.97 62.02 34.58
C SER A 185 11.50 63.47 34.47
N ALA A 186 10.56 63.75 33.55
CA ALA A 186 9.96 65.07 33.38
C ALA A 186 9.25 65.57 34.65
N ARG A 187 8.50 64.70 35.35
CA ARG A 187 7.87 65.04 36.64
C ARG A 187 8.90 65.38 37.72
N LYS A 188 10.01 64.65 37.79
CA LYS A 188 11.10 64.96 38.74
C LYS A 188 11.74 66.30 38.42
N GLN A 189 12.03 66.58 37.15
CA GLN A 189 12.58 67.86 36.71
C GLN A 189 11.65 69.04 37.03
N LEU A 190 10.34 68.88 36.80
CA LEU A 190 9.33 69.88 37.18
C LEU A 190 9.30 70.13 38.70
N ALA A 191 9.40 69.07 39.51
CA ALA A 191 9.42 69.18 40.98
C ALA A 191 10.70 69.85 41.52
N THR A 192 11.85 69.71 40.85
CA THR A 192 13.08 70.45 41.19
C THR A 192 13.05 71.92 40.78
N LEU A 193 12.20 72.30 39.81
CA LEU A 193 12.04 73.67 39.33
C LEU A 193 11.00 74.48 40.11
N ASP A 194 10.26 73.87 41.04
CA ASP A 194 9.36 74.53 42.00
C ASP A 194 9.87 74.43 43.46
N PRO A 195 10.90 75.19 43.90
CA PRO A 195 11.30 75.23 45.30
C PRO A 195 10.42 76.15 46.18
N CYS A 196 9.44 76.86 45.65
CA CYS A 196 8.73 77.94 46.36
C CYS A 196 7.21 77.74 46.45
N ARG A 197 6.78 76.87 47.36
CA ARG A 197 5.44 76.94 47.99
C ARG A 197 5.53 76.74 49.50
N HIS A 198 6.30 77.60 50.15
CA HIS A 198 6.08 77.97 51.54
C HIS A 198 6.42 79.46 51.71
N ILE A 199 5.75 80.11 52.66
CA ILE A 199 5.69 81.56 52.96
C ILE A 199 4.56 82.24 52.16
N SER A 200 3.47 82.77 52.74
CA SER A 200 3.07 83.04 54.12
C SER A 200 1.57 83.38 54.15
N LEU A 201 0.81 82.80 55.09
CA LEU A 201 -0.46 83.33 55.58
C LEU A 201 -0.14 84.29 56.73
N SER A 202 -0.47 85.56 56.58
CA SER A 202 -0.79 86.51 57.66
C SER A 202 -1.59 87.66 57.05
#